data_AF-A0A3D4D2R2-F1
#
_entry.id   AF-A0A3D4D2R2-F1
#
_cell.length_a   1.000
_cell.length_b   1.000
_cell.length_c   1.000
_cell.angle_alpha   90.00
_cell.angle_beta   90.00
_cell.angle_gamma   90.00
#
_symmetry.space_group_name_H-M   'P 1'
#
loop_
_entity.id
_entity.type
_entity.pdbx_description
1 polymer ?
#
loop_
_entity_poly.entity_id
_entity_poly.type
_entity_poly.pdbx_seq_one_letter_code
_entity_poly.pdbx_strand_id
1 'polypeptide(L)'
;MSRLFPKSFLVLFAGLMCSAIGSVRADQAALQSIREAGGIVRSVGGGWEIEFQRKGKAMKSDSLAKVALLGDSVLALNLRGTLTADEGLKQLGELRNLGRLHLERTEVGDEGLAHLTGLKKLKYLNLYGTRVSDKGLVHLASLPRLERVYLWETGVTGEGCAELARSLPNLKIVRGVNLDEVAAQAEDRKKKSEEKKKKVVRVNLEWTPAGTETPPRSKGGGTLSSISIINSRQESVKLYWVEYGGGLKYYAEIAAGETLTRGSFSKATWLISDLNEEPLGYFTATVEPSQVKVPE
;
A
#
# COMPACT_ATOMS: atom_id res chain seq x y z
N MET A 1 -19.28 22.00 71.26
CA MET A 1 -18.88 22.36 69.87
C MET A 1 -18.80 21.08 69.05
N SER A 2 -19.90 20.78 68.38
CA SER A 2 -20.10 19.69 67.44
C SER A 2 -19.37 19.98 66.12
N ARG A 3 -18.56 19.03 65.64
CA ARG A 3 -18.15 18.99 64.23
C ARG A 3 -18.62 17.68 63.62
N LEU A 4 -19.75 17.78 62.94
CA LEU A 4 -20.31 16.81 62.00
C LEU A 4 -19.33 16.68 60.81
N PHE A 5 -18.89 15.47 60.51
CA PHE A 5 -18.37 15.12 59.18
C PHE A 5 -19.55 14.73 58.29
N PRO A 6 -19.75 15.34 57.10
CA PRO A 6 -20.77 14.87 56.19
C PRO A 6 -20.29 13.62 55.44
N LYS A 7 -21.10 12.55 55.55
CA LYS A 7 -21.10 11.39 54.65
C LYS A 7 -21.70 11.81 53.31
N SER A 8 -20.93 11.70 52.22
CA SER A 8 -21.40 11.68 50.82
C SER A 8 -20.22 11.15 49.97
N PHE A 9 -19.98 9.85 49.91
CA PHE A 9 -20.59 8.88 48.98
C PHE A 9 -20.52 9.28 47.50
N LEU A 10 -19.34 9.08 46.92
CA LEU A 10 -19.08 8.27 45.73
C LEU A 10 -20.30 7.95 44.84
N VAL A 11 -20.65 8.82 43.88
CA VAL A 11 -21.43 8.44 42.69
C VAL A 11 -21.07 9.38 41.53
N LEU A 12 -20.18 8.96 40.62
CA LEU A 12 -20.26 9.18 39.15
C LEU A 12 -19.01 8.64 38.42
N PHE A 13 -18.80 7.31 38.34
CA PHE A 13 -17.84 6.76 37.36
C PHE A 13 -18.25 5.41 36.75
N ALA A 14 -19.49 4.95 36.99
CA ALA A 14 -19.99 3.67 36.46
C ALA A 14 -20.68 3.80 35.08
N GLY A 15 -21.02 5.02 34.63
CA GLY A 15 -21.74 5.23 33.36
C GLY A 15 -20.89 5.03 32.10
N LEU A 16 -19.63 5.47 32.11
CA LEU A 16 -18.77 5.39 30.92
C LEU A 16 -18.30 3.95 30.64
N MET A 17 -17.88 3.22 31.68
CA MET A 17 -17.36 1.85 31.52
C MET A 17 -18.46 0.85 31.13
N CYS A 18 -19.69 0.99 31.63
CA CYS A 18 -20.78 0.08 31.27
C CYS A 18 -21.23 0.28 29.81
N SER A 19 -21.23 1.53 29.32
CA SER A 19 -21.52 1.84 27.90
C SER A 19 -20.45 1.31 26.95
N ALA A 20 -19.16 1.41 27.31
CA ALA A 20 -18.05 0.94 26.48
C ALA A 20 -17.99 -0.59 26.39
N ILE A 21 -18.28 -1.31 27.48
CA ILE A 21 -18.37 -2.78 27.46
C ILE A 21 -19.59 -3.22 26.63
N GLY A 22 -20.70 -2.49 26.71
CA GLY A 22 -21.90 -2.71 25.91
C GLY A 22 -21.66 -2.52 24.40
N SER A 23 -20.99 -1.42 24.01
CA SER A 23 -20.67 -1.15 22.60
C SER A 23 -19.68 -2.16 22.03
N VAL A 24 -18.64 -2.53 22.78
CA VAL A 24 -17.67 -3.56 22.35
C VAL A 24 -18.37 -4.91 22.14
N ARG A 25 -19.33 -5.29 22.99
CA ARG A 25 -20.07 -6.55 22.82
C ARG A 25 -21.03 -6.50 21.63
N ALA A 26 -21.69 -5.36 21.39
CA ALA A 26 -22.55 -5.16 20.22
C ALA A 26 -21.75 -5.20 18.92
N ASP A 27 -20.57 -4.57 18.89
CA ASP A 27 -19.65 -4.61 17.75
C ASP A 27 -19.20 -6.04 17.47
N GLN A 28 -18.81 -6.82 18.49
CA GLN A 28 -18.43 -8.22 18.30
C GLN A 28 -19.57 -9.07 17.70
N ALA A 29 -20.80 -8.86 18.14
CA ALA A 29 -21.97 -9.55 17.57
C ALA A 29 -22.22 -9.14 16.11
N ALA A 30 -22.15 -7.84 15.79
CA ALA A 30 -22.29 -7.35 14.43
C ALA A 30 -21.19 -7.87 13.51
N LEU A 31 -19.92 -7.85 13.96
CA LEU A 31 -18.78 -8.41 13.25
C LEU A 31 -18.94 -9.90 12.98
N GLN A 32 -19.47 -10.66 13.96
CA GLN A 32 -19.74 -12.08 13.79
C GLN A 32 -20.84 -12.32 12.75
N SER A 33 -21.95 -11.58 12.81
CA SER A 33 -23.01 -11.68 11.80
C SER A 33 -22.55 -11.29 10.39
N ILE A 34 -21.66 -10.30 10.27
CA ILE A 34 -21.04 -9.94 8.98
C ILE A 34 -20.22 -11.11 8.43
N ARG A 35 -19.43 -11.79 9.27
CA ARG A 35 -18.66 -12.98 8.87
C ARG A 35 -19.55 -14.14 8.43
N GLU A 36 -20.64 -14.39 9.16
CA GLU A 36 -21.63 -15.41 8.81
C GLU A 36 -22.33 -15.12 7.49
N ALA A 37 -22.52 -13.84 7.17
CA ALA A 37 -23.02 -13.37 5.88
C ALA A 37 -21.98 -13.44 4.74
N GLY A 38 -20.76 -13.91 5.01
CA GLY A 38 -19.68 -14.01 4.02
C GLY A 38 -18.83 -12.73 3.88
N GLY A 39 -18.99 -11.78 4.80
CA GLY A 39 -18.15 -10.59 4.90
C GLY A 39 -16.80 -10.89 5.55
N ILE A 40 -15.72 -10.43 4.94
CA ILE A 40 -14.38 -10.45 5.50
C ILE A 40 -14.19 -9.14 6.26
N VAL A 41 -13.77 -9.21 7.52
CA VAL A 41 -13.53 -8.03 8.35
C VAL A 41 -12.09 -7.98 8.82
N ARG A 42 -11.44 -6.83 8.63
CA ARG A 42 -10.05 -6.54 9.03
C ARG A 42 -10.02 -5.31 9.91
N SER A 43 -9.17 -5.30 10.93
CA SER A 43 -8.90 -4.10 11.72
C SER A 43 -7.84 -3.24 11.02
N VAL A 44 -8.12 -1.96 10.83
CA VAL A 44 -7.21 -0.99 10.20
C VAL A 44 -7.35 0.34 10.93
N GLY A 45 -6.23 0.93 11.37
CA GLY A 45 -6.20 2.32 11.86
C GLY A 45 -7.18 2.63 13.02
N GLY A 46 -7.48 1.66 13.88
CA GLY A 46 -8.43 1.82 14.98
C GLY A 46 -9.91 1.64 14.59
N GLY A 47 -10.21 1.22 13.36
CA GLY A 47 -11.55 0.86 12.90
C GLY A 47 -11.55 -0.40 12.04
N TRP A 48 -12.58 -0.54 11.20
CA TRP A 48 -12.85 -1.74 10.41
C TRP A 48 -12.83 -1.46 8.91
N GLU A 49 -12.20 -2.40 8.20
CA GLU A 49 -12.35 -2.58 6.76
C GLU A 49 -13.16 -3.86 6.51
N ILE A 50 -14.22 -3.73 5.70
CA ILE A 50 -15.18 -4.81 5.45
C ILE A 50 -15.29 -5.06 3.95
N GLU A 51 -15.22 -6.32 3.54
CA GLU A 51 -15.32 -6.74 2.14
C GLU A 51 -16.33 -7.88 2.01
N PHE A 52 -17.22 -7.81 1.02
CA PHE A 52 -18.09 -8.93 0.66
C PHE A 52 -17.66 -9.55 -0.67
N GLN A 53 -17.45 -10.87 -0.69
CA GLN A 53 -16.98 -11.59 -1.88
C GLN A 53 -18.10 -12.25 -2.69
N ARG A 54 -17.96 -12.26 -4.01
CA ARG A 54 -18.94 -12.82 -4.98
C ARG A 54 -18.94 -14.36 -5.09
N LYS A 55 -18.16 -15.10 -4.30
CA LYS A 55 -18.10 -16.58 -4.44
C LYS A 55 -19.28 -17.26 -3.73
N GLY A 56 -20.41 -17.29 -4.42
CA GLY A 56 -21.40 -18.37 -4.30
C GLY A 56 -22.53 -18.23 -3.26
N LYS A 57 -22.62 -17.13 -2.52
CA LYS A 57 -23.78 -16.83 -1.67
C LYS A 57 -24.27 -15.42 -1.99
N ALA A 58 -25.54 -15.30 -2.40
CA ALA A 58 -26.19 -14.00 -2.54
C ALA A 58 -26.06 -13.25 -1.20
N MET A 59 -25.54 -12.02 -1.24
CA MET A 59 -25.63 -11.16 -0.06
C MET A 59 -27.10 -11.03 0.30
N LYS A 60 -27.45 -11.32 1.56
CA LYS A 60 -28.79 -11.02 2.06
C LYS A 60 -28.86 -9.52 2.36
N SER A 61 -29.98 -8.87 2.07
CA SER A 61 -30.18 -7.44 2.35
C SER A 61 -29.92 -7.06 3.83
N ASP A 62 -30.13 -7.99 4.76
CA ASP A 62 -29.84 -7.81 6.19
C ASP A 62 -28.33 -7.60 6.50
N SER A 63 -27.43 -7.99 5.60
CA SER A 63 -25.98 -7.90 5.83
C SER A 63 -25.48 -6.45 5.89
N LEU A 64 -26.03 -5.54 5.08
CA LEU A 64 -25.66 -4.11 5.13
C LEU A 64 -26.23 -3.43 6.37
N ALA A 65 -27.39 -3.88 6.85
CA ALA A 65 -27.95 -3.40 8.11
C ALA A 65 -27.02 -3.72 9.29
N LYS A 66 -26.36 -4.90 9.28
CA LYS A 66 -25.34 -5.25 10.29
C LYS A 66 -24.09 -4.39 10.18
N VAL A 67 -23.65 -4.04 8.97
CA VAL A 67 -22.53 -3.10 8.77
C VAL A 67 -22.87 -1.72 9.36
N ALA A 68 -24.09 -1.25 9.16
CA ALA A 68 -24.54 0.03 9.71
C ALA A 68 -24.49 0.09 11.24
N LEU A 69 -24.66 -1.05 11.94
CA LEU A 69 -24.56 -1.12 13.40
C LEU A 69 -23.17 -0.76 13.93
N LEU A 70 -22.12 -0.94 13.12
CA LEU A 70 -20.75 -0.58 13.49
C LEU A 70 -20.50 0.93 13.39
N GLY A 71 -21.40 1.67 12.72
CA GLY A 71 -21.39 3.12 12.63
C GLY A 71 -20.02 3.71 12.28
N ASP A 72 -19.56 4.62 13.13
CA ASP A 72 -18.31 5.38 12.94
C ASP A 72 -17.03 4.55 13.06
N SER A 73 -17.11 3.27 13.41
CA SER A 73 -15.94 2.39 13.41
C SER A 73 -15.60 1.85 12.01
N VAL A 74 -16.49 1.98 11.02
CA VAL A 74 -16.23 1.53 9.64
C VAL A 74 -15.44 2.58 8.86
N LEU A 75 -14.26 2.20 8.37
CA LEU A 75 -13.36 3.10 7.64
C LEU A 75 -13.31 2.79 6.14
N ALA A 76 -13.53 1.54 5.75
CA ALA A 76 -13.56 1.11 4.37
C ALA A 76 -14.59 0.00 4.16
N LEU A 77 -15.34 0.09 3.06
CA LEU A 77 -16.35 -0.88 2.70
C LEU A 77 -16.22 -1.26 1.22
N ASN A 78 -16.18 -2.56 0.97
CA ASN A 78 -16.08 -3.13 -0.36
C ASN A 78 -17.24 -4.05 -0.69
N LEU A 79 -18.08 -3.58 -1.63
CA LEU A 79 -19.27 -4.25 -2.13
C LEU A 79 -19.13 -4.60 -3.61
N ARG A 80 -17.90 -4.63 -4.14
CA ARG A 80 -17.63 -4.89 -5.55
C ARG A 80 -18.28 -6.18 -6.03
N GLY A 81 -19.03 -6.09 -7.12
CA GLY A 81 -19.67 -7.21 -7.81
C GLY A 81 -20.79 -7.87 -7.02
N THR A 82 -21.28 -7.22 -5.96
CA THR A 82 -22.46 -7.66 -5.22
C THR A 82 -23.74 -7.15 -5.88
N LEU A 83 -24.89 -7.68 -5.45
CA LEU A 83 -26.23 -7.25 -5.91
C LEU A 83 -26.75 -6.02 -5.15
N THR A 84 -25.87 -5.18 -4.62
CA THR A 84 -26.29 -3.97 -3.92
C THR A 84 -26.96 -2.99 -4.89
N ALA A 85 -28.20 -2.63 -4.59
CA ALA A 85 -28.97 -1.57 -5.26
C ALA A 85 -29.09 -0.33 -4.34
N ASP A 86 -29.83 0.68 -4.80
CA ASP A 86 -29.95 1.99 -4.16
C ASP A 86 -30.47 1.92 -2.72
N GLU A 87 -31.43 1.05 -2.44
CA GLU A 87 -31.98 0.83 -1.10
C GLU A 87 -30.91 0.35 -0.12
N GLY A 88 -29.91 -0.41 -0.61
CA GLY A 88 -28.80 -0.87 0.20
C GLY A 88 -27.91 0.28 0.69
N LEU A 89 -27.82 1.38 -0.06
CA LEU A 89 -27.01 2.54 0.31
C LEU A 89 -27.66 3.40 1.40
N LYS A 90 -28.99 3.35 1.56
CA LYS A 90 -29.71 4.10 2.60
C LYS A 90 -29.15 3.83 4.00
N GLN A 91 -28.83 2.57 4.30
CA GLN A 91 -28.29 2.16 5.60
C GLN A 91 -26.82 2.57 5.78
N LEU A 92 -26.09 2.80 4.68
CA LEU A 92 -24.67 3.13 4.70
C LEU A 92 -24.42 4.63 4.87
N GLY A 93 -25.41 5.49 4.60
CA GLY A 93 -25.29 6.94 4.70
C GLY A 93 -24.88 7.48 6.07
N GLU A 94 -25.06 6.68 7.13
CA GLU A 94 -24.70 7.03 8.51
C GLU A 94 -23.27 6.62 8.92
N LEU A 95 -22.48 6.01 8.02
CA LEU A 95 -21.09 5.63 8.30
C LEU A 95 -20.15 6.86 8.19
N ARG A 96 -20.23 7.81 9.13
CA ARG A 96 -19.63 9.16 8.98
C ARG A 96 -18.11 9.16 8.89
N ASN A 97 -17.46 8.09 9.32
CA ASN A 97 -16.01 7.87 9.22
C ASN A 97 -15.56 7.08 7.99
N LEU A 98 -16.49 6.64 7.13
CA LEU A 98 -16.16 5.91 5.93
C LEU A 98 -15.28 6.76 5.01
N GLY A 99 -14.05 6.30 4.78
CA GLY A 99 -13.06 6.96 3.93
C GLY A 99 -12.99 6.38 2.53
N ARG A 100 -13.34 5.09 2.37
CA ARG A 100 -13.29 4.37 1.08
C ARG A 100 -14.53 3.53 0.86
N LEU A 101 -15.14 3.68 -0.31
CA LEU A 101 -16.31 2.91 -0.73
C LEU A 101 -16.10 2.35 -2.15
N HIS A 102 -16.21 1.04 -2.26
CA HIS A 102 -16.09 0.28 -3.51
C HIS A 102 -17.46 -0.28 -3.90
N LEU A 103 -18.03 0.21 -5.00
CA LEU A 103 -19.34 -0.17 -5.56
C LEU A 103 -19.21 -0.69 -6.99
N GLU A 104 -18.03 -1.15 -7.39
CA GLU A 104 -17.79 -1.56 -8.77
C GLU A 104 -18.72 -2.71 -9.17
N ARG A 105 -19.41 -2.59 -10.30
CA ARG A 105 -20.31 -3.61 -10.87
C ARG A 105 -21.42 -4.03 -9.89
N THR A 106 -21.99 -3.06 -9.18
CA THR A 106 -23.24 -3.22 -8.43
C THR A 106 -24.43 -2.68 -9.24
N GLU A 107 -25.64 -2.78 -8.69
CA GLU A 107 -26.86 -2.28 -9.34
C GLU A 107 -27.20 -0.83 -8.96
N VAL A 108 -26.29 -0.13 -8.28
CA VAL A 108 -26.46 1.26 -7.83
C VAL A 108 -26.69 2.19 -9.03
N GLY A 109 -27.69 3.06 -8.91
CA GLY A 109 -28.04 4.13 -9.83
C GLY A 109 -27.97 5.52 -9.18
N ASP A 110 -28.63 6.49 -9.82
CA ASP A 110 -28.57 7.89 -9.41
C ASP A 110 -29.19 8.14 -8.03
N GLU A 111 -30.29 7.44 -7.70
CA GLU A 111 -30.99 7.58 -6.42
C GLU A 111 -30.12 7.09 -5.26
N GLY A 112 -29.31 6.05 -5.48
CA GLY A 112 -28.38 5.53 -4.49
C GLY A 112 -27.34 6.54 -4.05
N LEU A 113 -26.89 7.44 -4.95
CA LEU A 113 -25.93 8.48 -4.60
C LEU A 113 -26.50 9.53 -3.65
N ALA A 114 -27.82 9.76 -3.66
CA ALA A 114 -28.49 10.66 -2.74
C ALA A 114 -28.36 10.18 -1.27
N HIS A 115 -28.20 8.88 -1.05
CA HIS A 115 -28.00 8.31 0.28
C HIS A 115 -26.56 8.45 0.81
N LEU A 116 -25.60 8.79 -0.04
CA LEU A 116 -24.19 8.90 0.35
C LEU A 116 -23.82 10.30 0.88
N THR A 117 -24.73 11.29 0.84
CA THR A 117 -24.42 12.69 1.18
C THR A 117 -23.96 12.89 2.62
N GLY A 118 -24.28 11.97 3.54
CA GLY A 118 -23.82 11.96 4.93
C GLY A 118 -22.34 11.62 5.12
N LEU A 119 -21.68 11.03 4.12
CA LEU A 119 -20.32 10.49 4.20
C LEU A 119 -19.24 11.58 4.07
N LYS A 120 -19.25 12.58 4.96
CA LYS A 120 -18.39 13.78 4.86
C LYS A 120 -16.88 13.52 4.92
N LYS A 121 -16.46 12.32 5.33
CA LYS A 121 -15.06 11.88 5.34
C LYS A 121 -14.66 10.99 4.16
N LEU A 122 -15.58 10.71 3.24
CA LEU A 122 -15.32 9.87 2.08
C LEU A 122 -14.28 10.55 1.18
N LYS A 123 -13.19 9.82 0.91
CA LYS A 123 -12.07 10.27 0.06
C LYS A 123 -12.02 9.52 -1.27
N TYR A 124 -12.47 8.27 -1.27
CA TYR A 124 -12.43 7.38 -2.41
C TYR A 124 -13.80 6.77 -2.66
N LEU A 125 -14.30 6.92 -3.88
CA LEU A 125 -15.52 6.28 -4.35
C LEU A 125 -15.28 5.63 -5.71
N ASN A 126 -15.56 4.34 -5.83
CA ASN A 126 -15.49 3.65 -7.12
C ASN A 126 -16.89 3.22 -7.58
N LEU A 127 -17.36 3.81 -8.68
CA LEU A 127 -18.65 3.57 -9.30
C LEU A 127 -18.50 2.84 -10.65
N TYR A 128 -17.35 2.25 -10.92
CA TYR A 128 -17.12 1.48 -12.14
C TYR A 128 -18.29 0.54 -12.45
N GLY A 129 -18.90 0.64 -13.63
CA GLY A 129 -19.82 -0.38 -14.11
C GLY A 129 -21.15 -0.38 -13.35
N THR A 130 -21.48 0.74 -12.72
CA THR A 130 -22.79 1.01 -12.10
C THR A 130 -23.73 1.69 -13.09
N ARG A 131 -24.98 1.90 -12.69
CA ARG A 131 -26.03 2.54 -13.52
C ARG A 131 -26.08 4.06 -13.35
N VAL A 132 -25.11 4.65 -12.65
CA VAL A 132 -25.02 6.09 -12.41
C VAL A 132 -24.88 6.86 -13.72
N SER A 133 -25.59 7.97 -13.83
CA SER A 133 -25.55 8.95 -14.91
C SER A 133 -25.13 10.33 -14.40
N ASP A 134 -25.09 11.32 -15.30
CA ASP A 134 -24.83 12.72 -14.94
C ASP A 134 -25.79 13.23 -13.85
N LYS A 135 -27.04 12.74 -13.83
CA LYS A 135 -28.06 13.14 -12.84
C LYS A 135 -27.64 12.81 -11.41
N GLY A 136 -27.00 11.66 -11.18
CA GLY A 136 -26.57 11.25 -9.85
C GLY A 136 -25.37 12.05 -9.32
N LEU A 137 -24.55 12.62 -10.21
CA LEU A 137 -23.30 13.31 -9.81
C LEU A 137 -23.55 14.55 -8.96
N VAL A 138 -24.73 15.18 -9.07
CA VAL A 138 -25.10 16.35 -8.25
C VAL A 138 -24.99 16.07 -6.75
N HIS A 139 -25.21 14.83 -6.33
CA HIS A 139 -25.12 14.42 -4.93
C HIS A 139 -23.67 14.36 -4.42
N LEU A 140 -22.70 14.08 -5.31
CA LEU A 140 -21.28 13.98 -4.95
C LEU A 140 -20.69 15.35 -4.58
N ALA A 141 -21.25 16.45 -5.08
CA ALA A 141 -20.84 17.81 -4.71
C ALA A 141 -20.97 18.07 -3.20
N SER A 142 -21.81 17.32 -2.50
CA SER A 142 -21.98 17.42 -1.04
C SER A 142 -20.88 16.72 -0.21
N LEU A 143 -19.89 16.11 -0.87
CA LEU A 143 -18.79 15.35 -0.25
C LEU A 143 -17.47 16.14 -0.31
N PRO A 144 -17.23 17.07 0.63
CA PRO A 144 -16.15 18.06 0.52
C PRO A 144 -14.73 17.47 0.61
N ARG A 145 -14.62 16.20 1.00
CA ARG A 145 -13.35 15.48 1.15
C ARG A 145 -13.12 14.44 0.07
N LEU A 146 -14.00 14.34 -0.93
CA LEU A 146 -13.84 13.36 -2.00
C LEU A 146 -12.61 13.74 -2.85
N GLU A 147 -11.60 12.88 -2.84
CA GLU A 147 -10.33 13.10 -3.54
C GLU A 147 -10.29 12.34 -4.87
N ARG A 148 -11.01 11.22 -4.97
CA ARG A 148 -11.02 10.39 -6.17
C ARG A 148 -12.36 9.72 -6.41
N VAL A 149 -12.84 9.83 -7.64
CA VAL A 149 -14.01 9.11 -8.14
C VAL A 149 -13.66 8.35 -9.43
N TYR A 150 -14.14 7.12 -9.55
CA TYR A 150 -13.97 6.29 -10.74
C TYR A 150 -15.34 6.09 -11.40
N LEU A 151 -15.45 6.46 -12.67
CA LEU A 151 -16.72 6.55 -13.42
C LEU A 151 -16.68 5.79 -14.75
N TRP A 152 -15.67 4.94 -14.96
CA TRP A 152 -15.56 4.19 -16.23
C TRP A 152 -16.72 3.17 -16.35
N GLU A 153 -17.17 2.88 -17.58
CA GLU A 153 -18.38 2.06 -17.86
C GLU A 153 -19.63 2.48 -17.06
N THR A 154 -19.83 3.78 -16.83
CA THR A 154 -21.10 4.33 -16.31
C THR A 154 -21.83 5.11 -17.39
N GLY A 155 -23.04 5.60 -17.09
CA GLY A 155 -23.78 6.53 -17.95
C GLY A 155 -23.29 7.98 -17.87
N VAL A 156 -22.17 8.25 -17.17
CA VAL A 156 -21.62 9.60 -17.01
C VAL A 156 -20.91 10.08 -18.27
N THR A 157 -21.33 11.26 -18.75
CA THR A 157 -20.77 11.90 -19.93
C THR A 157 -19.56 12.78 -19.59
N GLY A 158 -18.91 13.34 -20.62
CA GLY A 158 -17.87 14.35 -20.42
C GLY A 158 -18.40 15.63 -19.80
N GLU A 159 -19.65 16.00 -20.09
CA GLU A 159 -20.29 17.21 -19.57
C GLU A 159 -20.57 17.08 -18.07
N GLY A 160 -21.13 15.95 -17.63
CA GLY A 160 -21.31 15.67 -16.20
C GLY A 160 -19.99 15.66 -15.42
N CYS A 161 -18.91 15.15 -16.02
CA CYS A 161 -17.58 15.24 -15.42
C CYS A 161 -17.09 16.68 -15.30
N ALA A 162 -17.30 17.51 -16.32
CA ALA A 162 -16.90 18.92 -16.30
C ALA A 162 -17.69 19.70 -15.24
N GLU A 163 -18.99 19.42 -15.09
CA GLU A 163 -19.82 20.03 -14.04
C GLU A 163 -19.41 19.59 -12.63
N LEU A 164 -19.14 18.30 -12.43
CA LEU A 164 -18.63 17.81 -11.16
C LEU A 164 -17.27 18.43 -10.81
N ALA A 165 -16.38 18.60 -11.79
CA ALA A 165 -15.08 19.26 -11.61
C ALA A 165 -15.22 20.75 -11.24
N ARG A 166 -16.25 21.45 -11.74
CA ARG A 166 -16.53 22.84 -11.29
C ARG A 166 -16.95 22.88 -9.82
N SER A 167 -17.71 21.88 -9.37
CA SER A 167 -18.19 21.79 -7.98
C SER A 167 -17.09 21.33 -7.01
N LEU A 168 -16.19 20.45 -7.47
CA LEU A 168 -15.08 19.89 -6.69
C LEU A 168 -13.76 20.00 -7.49
N PRO A 169 -13.10 21.17 -7.51
CA PRO A 169 -11.97 21.44 -8.41
C PRO A 169 -10.73 20.59 -8.15
N ASN A 170 -10.59 20.01 -6.95
CA ASN A 170 -9.48 19.14 -6.59
C ASN A 170 -9.82 17.64 -6.73
N LEU A 171 -11.04 17.29 -7.17
CA LEU A 171 -11.47 15.90 -7.32
C LEU A 171 -10.78 15.27 -8.53
N LYS A 172 -10.08 14.15 -8.30
CA LYS A 172 -9.56 13.33 -9.39
C LYS A 172 -10.68 12.44 -9.95
N ILE A 173 -11.18 12.80 -11.12
CA ILE A 173 -12.15 12.00 -11.88
C ILE A 173 -11.39 11.02 -12.79
N VAL A 174 -11.64 9.72 -12.64
CA VAL A 174 -11.03 8.65 -13.43
C VAL A 174 -12.08 7.97 -14.31
N ARG A 175 -12.00 8.15 -15.63
CA ARG A 175 -12.96 7.62 -16.60
C ARG A 175 -12.47 6.37 -17.35
N GLY A 176 -11.37 5.78 -16.91
CA GLY A 176 -10.77 4.59 -17.52
C GLY A 176 -9.26 4.65 -17.48
N VAL A 177 -8.60 3.70 -18.13
CA VAL A 177 -7.16 3.77 -18.36
C VAL A 177 -6.94 4.64 -19.60
N ASN A 178 -6.42 5.86 -19.39
CA ASN A 178 -5.77 6.59 -20.46
C ASN A 178 -4.37 6.00 -20.64
N LEU A 179 -4.20 5.14 -21.65
CA LEU A 179 -2.95 4.42 -21.89
C LEU A 179 -1.77 5.37 -22.10
N ASP A 180 -2.02 6.56 -22.64
CA ASP A 180 -0.99 7.58 -22.90
C ASP A 180 -0.47 8.19 -21.59
N GLU A 181 -1.34 8.45 -20.62
CA GLU A 181 -0.94 8.92 -19.28
C GLU A 181 -0.16 7.87 -18.49
N VAL A 182 -0.52 6.60 -18.65
CA VAL A 182 0.19 5.49 -18.01
C VAL A 182 1.60 5.38 -18.55
N ALA A 183 1.76 5.48 -19.88
CA ALA A 183 3.07 5.48 -20.53
C ALA A 183 3.92 6.67 -20.07
N ALA A 184 3.35 7.88 -20.06
CA ALA A 184 4.03 9.08 -19.60
C ALA A 184 4.52 8.96 -18.15
N GLN A 185 3.68 8.46 -17.23
CA GLN A 185 4.07 8.25 -15.83
C GLN A 185 5.09 7.12 -15.63
N ALA A 186 5.10 6.10 -16.50
CA ALA A 186 6.11 5.05 -16.46
C ALA A 186 7.49 5.61 -16.85
N GLU A 187 7.56 6.41 -17.90
CA GLU A 187 8.78 7.10 -18.33
C GLU A 187 9.28 8.10 -17.28
N ASP A 188 8.37 8.86 -16.66
CA ASP A 188 8.73 9.80 -15.59
C ASP A 188 9.30 9.09 -14.35
N ARG A 189 8.75 7.91 -14.01
CA ARG A 189 9.27 7.06 -12.92
C ARG A 189 10.64 6.47 -13.25
N LYS A 190 10.86 6.03 -14.49
CA LYS A 190 12.18 5.56 -14.94
C LYS A 190 13.23 6.66 -14.81
N LYS A 191 12.95 7.86 -15.35
CA LYS A 191 13.85 9.03 -15.27
C LYS A 191 14.19 9.39 -13.83
N LYS A 192 13.20 9.46 -12.93
CA LYS A 192 13.42 9.73 -11.50
C LYS A 192 14.25 8.64 -10.82
N SER A 193 14.06 7.37 -11.20
CA SER A 193 14.85 6.26 -10.67
C SER A 193 16.31 6.30 -11.14
N GLU A 194 16.56 6.69 -12.39
CA GLU A 194 17.90 6.86 -12.96
C GLU A 194 18.62 8.07 -12.36
N GLU A 195 17.93 9.20 -12.19
CA GLU A 195 18.49 10.38 -11.54
C GLU A 195 18.86 10.08 -10.08
N LYS A 196 18.01 9.33 -9.37
CA LYS A 196 18.28 8.88 -8.00
C LYS A 196 19.49 7.95 -7.93
N LYS A 197 19.69 7.06 -8.92
CA LYS A 197 20.88 6.21 -9.03
C LYS A 197 22.15 7.03 -9.26
N LYS A 198 22.11 8.07 -10.11
CA LYS A 198 23.26 8.96 -10.41
C LYS A 198 23.70 9.81 -9.22
N LYS A 199 22.78 10.18 -8.33
CA LYS A 199 23.08 10.99 -7.12
C LYS A 199 23.66 10.20 -5.95
N VAL A 200 23.71 8.86 -6.01
CA VAL A 200 24.31 8.06 -4.92
C VAL A 200 25.82 8.25 -4.94
N VAL A 201 26.34 9.02 -3.98
CA VAL A 201 27.78 9.08 -3.70
C VAL A 201 28.22 7.70 -3.23
N ARG A 202 29.22 7.13 -3.91
CA ARG A 202 29.78 5.80 -3.60
C ARG A 202 31.19 5.93 -3.07
N VAL A 203 31.47 5.24 -1.97
CA VAL A 203 32.83 5.10 -1.45
C VAL A 203 33.63 4.17 -2.34
N ASN A 204 34.88 4.54 -2.67
CA ASN A 204 35.79 3.63 -3.35
C ASN A 204 36.33 2.60 -2.35
N LEU A 205 36.06 1.32 -2.60
CA LEU A 205 36.62 0.23 -1.83
C LEU A 205 38.07 -0.02 -2.24
N GLU A 206 38.84 -0.48 -1.28
CA GLU A 206 40.19 -0.99 -1.50
C GLU A 206 40.12 -2.34 -2.22
N TRP A 207 40.94 -2.49 -3.26
CA TRP A 207 41.13 -3.74 -3.98
C TRP A 207 42.39 -4.42 -3.48
N THR A 208 42.30 -5.69 -3.12
CA THR A 208 43.45 -6.50 -2.73
C THR A 208 43.76 -7.51 -3.83
N PRO A 209 44.91 -7.42 -4.52
CA PRO A 209 45.32 -8.38 -5.54
C PRO A 209 45.49 -9.79 -4.96
N ALA A 210 45.17 -10.80 -5.77
CA ALA A 210 45.42 -12.19 -5.41
C ALA A 210 46.91 -12.44 -5.14
N GLY A 211 47.20 -13.38 -4.24
CA GLY A 211 48.58 -13.69 -3.81
C GLY A 211 49.15 -12.75 -2.75
N THR A 212 48.51 -11.60 -2.48
CA THR A 212 48.93 -10.72 -1.37
C THR A 212 48.62 -11.36 -0.02
N GLU A 213 47.36 -11.75 0.18
CA GLU A 213 46.86 -12.41 1.38
C GLU A 213 45.69 -13.34 1.00
N THR A 214 45.34 -14.28 1.89
CA THR A 214 44.14 -15.09 1.71
C THR A 214 42.88 -14.26 1.94
N PRO A 215 41.89 -14.29 1.03
CA PRO A 215 40.66 -13.53 1.18
C PRO A 215 39.99 -13.80 2.53
N PRO A 216 39.66 -12.76 3.33
CA PRO A 216 39.02 -12.96 4.61
C PRO A 216 37.61 -13.50 4.42
N ARG A 217 37.21 -14.41 5.30
CA ARG A 217 35.84 -14.94 5.32
C ARG A 217 34.85 -13.82 5.59
N SER A 218 33.66 -13.91 4.97
CA SER A 218 32.57 -13.01 5.35
C SER A 218 32.23 -13.17 6.83
N LYS A 219 31.70 -12.12 7.46
CA LYS A 219 31.23 -12.17 8.85
C LYS A 219 29.72 -12.01 8.91
N GLY A 220 29.08 -12.79 9.79
CA GLY A 220 27.66 -12.65 10.09
C GLY A 220 27.36 -11.33 10.79
N GLY A 221 26.13 -10.83 10.61
CA GLY A 221 25.70 -9.53 11.14
C GLY A 221 26.30 -8.35 10.36
N GLY A 222 25.45 -7.55 9.74
CA GLY A 222 25.84 -6.38 8.97
C GLY A 222 24.63 -5.66 8.40
N THR A 223 24.82 -4.42 7.98
CA THR A 223 23.77 -3.62 7.33
C THR A 223 23.77 -3.93 5.85
N LEU A 224 22.58 -4.05 5.25
CA LEU A 224 22.45 -4.19 3.81
C LEU A 224 22.77 -2.85 3.14
N SER A 225 23.76 -2.84 2.26
CA SER A 225 24.15 -1.71 1.42
C SER A 225 24.20 -2.14 -0.05
N SER A 226 24.66 -1.26 -0.96
CA SER A 226 24.88 -1.58 -2.37
C SER A 226 26.35 -1.46 -2.76
N ILE A 227 26.84 -2.41 -3.55
CA ILE A 227 28.17 -2.39 -4.15
C ILE A 227 28.05 -2.31 -5.67
N SER A 228 28.95 -1.56 -6.30
CA SER A 228 29.12 -1.53 -7.76
C SER A 228 30.52 -2.04 -8.11
N ILE A 229 30.58 -3.10 -8.92
CA ILE A 229 31.83 -3.73 -9.32
C ILE A 229 32.05 -3.37 -10.79
N ILE A 230 33.10 -2.61 -11.06
CA ILE A 230 33.42 -2.06 -12.37
C ILE A 230 34.50 -2.95 -12.98
N ASN A 231 34.13 -3.80 -13.95
CA ASN A 231 35.10 -4.60 -14.68
C ASN A 231 35.82 -3.71 -15.70
N SER A 232 37.05 -3.31 -15.40
CA SER A 232 37.84 -2.49 -16.33
C SER A 232 38.71 -3.32 -17.27
N ARG A 233 38.61 -4.64 -17.21
CA ARG A 233 39.32 -5.56 -18.08
C ARG A 233 38.62 -5.64 -19.43
N GLN A 234 39.36 -6.06 -20.45
CA GLN A 234 38.82 -6.37 -21.78
C GLN A 234 38.17 -7.77 -21.86
N GLU A 235 38.14 -8.50 -20.75
CA GLU A 235 37.61 -9.85 -20.64
C GLU A 235 36.56 -9.94 -19.53
N SER A 236 35.65 -10.91 -19.63
CA SER A 236 34.69 -11.22 -18.57
C SER A 236 35.40 -11.72 -17.30
N VAL A 237 34.83 -11.41 -16.15
CA VAL A 237 35.29 -11.93 -14.84
C VAL A 237 34.16 -12.63 -14.09
N LYS A 238 34.50 -13.56 -13.21
CA LYS A 238 33.55 -14.24 -12.34
C LYS A 238 33.60 -13.65 -10.93
N LEU A 239 32.43 -13.47 -10.33
CA LEU A 239 32.24 -12.96 -8.97
C LEU A 239 31.82 -14.10 -8.02
N TYR A 240 32.52 -14.19 -6.90
CA TYR A 240 32.27 -15.15 -5.84
C TYR A 240 32.06 -14.45 -4.50
N TRP A 241 31.11 -14.96 -3.73
CA TRP A 241 30.99 -14.63 -2.31
C TRP A 241 31.88 -15.56 -1.50
N VAL A 242 32.74 -15.00 -0.64
CA VAL A 242 33.53 -15.78 0.32
C VAL A 242 32.66 -16.08 1.53
N GLU A 243 32.16 -17.31 1.63
CA GLU A 243 31.21 -17.73 2.66
C GLU A 243 31.80 -17.63 4.08
N TYR A 244 30.95 -17.76 5.10
CA TYR A 244 31.36 -17.72 6.51
C TYR A 244 32.41 -18.80 6.85
N GLY A 245 32.34 -19.96 6.17
CA GLY A 245 33.32 -21.04 6.28
C GLY A 245 34.59 -20.84 5.44
N GLY A 246 34.64 -19.82 4.58
CA GLY A 246 35.73 -19.57 3.64
C GLY A 246 35.59 -20.23 2.27
N GLY A 247 34.52 -21.01 2.04
CA GLY A 247 34.18 -21.53 0.72
C GLY A 247 33.81 -20.40 -0.26
N LEU A 248 33.97 -20.65 -1.56
CA LEU A 248 33.58 -19.71 -2.60
C LEU A 248 32.24 -20.10 -3.20
N LYS A 249 31.28 -19.18 -3.18
CA LYS A 249 29.98 -19.35 -3.82
C LYS A 249 29.88 -18.45 -5.05
N TYR A 250 29.82 -19.05 -6.23
CA TYR A 250 29.62 -18.33 -7.48
C TYR A 250 28.33 -17.50 -7.46
N TYR A 251 28.40 -16.29 -8.01
CA TYR A 251 27.28 -15.35 -8.00
C TYR A 251 26.92 -14.83 -9.39
N ALA A 252 27.89 -14.36 -10.16
CA ALA A 252 27.66 -13.75 -11.46
C ALA A 252 28.92 -13.71 -12.30
N GLU A 253 28.74 -13.59 -13.61
CA GLU A 253 29.76 -13.13 -14.54
C GLU A 253 29.54 -11.63 -14.81
N ILE A 254 30.63 -10.88 -14.95
CA ILE A 254 30.63 -9.46 -15.30
C ILE A 254 31.39 -9.33 -16.61
N ALA A 255 30.68 -8.97 -17.69
CA ALA A 255 31.29 -8.82 -19.01
C ALA A 255 32.36 -7.72 -19.04
N ALA A 256 33.21 -7.75 -20.05
CA ALA A 256 34.25 -6.75 -20.28
C ALA A 256 33.66 -5.33 -20.30
N GLY A 257 34.27 -4.40 -19.55
CA GLY A 257 33.81 -3.00 -19.47
C GLY A 257 32.50 -2.76 -18.70
N GLU A 258 31.80 -3.82 -18.27
CA GLU A 258 30.49 -3.70 -17.62
C GLU A 258 30.60 -3.43 -16.12
N THR A 259 29.52 -2.86 -15.56
CA THR A 259 29.39 -2.63 -14.12
C THR A 259 28.23 -3.43 -13.53
N LEU A 260 28.55 -4.32 -12.59
CA LEU A 260 27.53 -5.04 -11.82
C LEU A 260 27.22 -4.28 -10.53
N THR A 261 25.97 -3.82 -10.36
CA THR A 261 25.51 -3.22 -9.09
C THR A 261 24.55 -4.14 -8.37
N ARG A 262 24.83 -4.45 -7.09
CA ARG A 262 24.02 -5.36 -6.28
C ARG A 262 24.00 -5.03 -4.79
N GLY A 263 23.05 -5.59 -4.06
CA GLY A 263 22.97 -5.49 -2.60
C GLY A 263 24.00 -6.40 -1.93
N SER A 264 24.79 -5.88 -0.99
CA SER A 264 25.74 -6.65 -0.19
C SER A 264 25.66 -6.25 1.27
N PHE A 265 25.84 -7.22 2.17
CA PHE A 265 26.02 -6.92 3.59
C PHE A 265 27.41 -6.31 3.81
N SER A 266 27.48 -5.34 4.73
CA SER A 266 28.66 -4.51 5.01
C SER A 266 29.91 -5.20 5.57
N LYS A 267 29.89 -6.53 5.66
CA LYS A 267 31.02 -7.37 6.10
C LYS A 267 31.18 -8.61 5.21
N ALA A 268 30.58 -8.58 4.03
CA ALA A 268 30.74 -9.62 3.04
C ALA A 268 32.01 -9.37 2.23
N THR A 269 32.83 -10.40 2.09
CA THR A 269 34.00 -10.40 1.21
C THR A 269 33.62 -11.03 -0.12
N TRP A 270 34.09 -10.40 -1.19
CA TRP A 270 33.86 -10.81 -2.56
C TRP A 270 35.20 -11.06 -3.24
N LEU A 271 35.32 -12.21 -3.89
CA LEU A 271 36.46 -12.57 -4.70
C LEU A 271 36.09 -12.48 -6.17
N ILE A 272 37.01 -12.01 -6.99
CA ILE A 272 36.90 -11.99 -8.44
C ILE A 272 37.96 -12.93 -9.00
N SER A 273 37.58 -13.74 -9.98
CA SER A 273 38.50 -14.55 -10.78
C SER A 273 38.36 -14.23 -12.27
N ASP A 274 39.30 -14.73 -13.06
CA ASP A 274 39.10 -14.86 -14.50
C ASP A 274 38.08 -15.97 -14.83
N LEU A 275 37.89 -16.26 -16.12
CA LEU A 275 36.98 -17.33 -16.56
C LEU A 275 37.49 -18.75 -16.24
N ASN A 276 38.80 -18.93 -16.05
CA ASN A 276 39.44 -20.19 -15.66
C ASN A 276 39.43 -20.43 -14.15
N GLU A 277 38.79 -19.53 -13.39
CA GLU A 277 38.67 -19.57 -11.93
C GLU A 277 39.98 -19.26 -11.20
N GLU A 278 40.96 -18.66 -11.89
CA GLU A 278 42.17 -18.12 -11.28
C GLU A 278 41.87 -16.80 -10.56
N PRO A 279 42.11 -16.70 -9.24
CA PRO A 279 41.78 -15.48 -8.49
C PRO A 279 42.57 -14.26 -9.00
N LEU A 280 41.85 -13.16 -9.24
CA LEU A 280 42.45 -11.86 -9.59
C LEU A 280 42.62 -10.97 -8.36
N GLY A 281 41.69 -11.08 -7.40
CA GLY A 281 41.73 -10.32 -6.16
C GLY A 281 40.39 -10.30 -5.45
N TYR A 282 40.31 -9.56 -4.36
CA TYR A 282 39.12 -9.47 -3.53
C TYR A 282 38.93 -8.07 -2.93
N PHE A 283 37.74 -7.86 -2.38
CA PHE A 283 37.39 -6.67 -1.60
C PHE A 283 36.34 -7.01 -0.55
N THR A 284 36.22 -6.18 0.49
CA THR A 284 35.17 -6.30 1.51
C THR A 284 34.19 -5.13 1.41
N ALA A 285 32.90 -5.45 1.34
CA ALA A 285 31.85 -4.44 1.29
C ALA A 285 31.79 -3.62 2.60
N THR A 286 31.16 -2.45 2.55
CA THR A 286 31.03 -1.53 3.70
C THR A 286 29.56 -1.18 3.97
N VAL A 287 29.30 -0.43 5.04
CA VAL A 287 27.95 0.01 5.42
C VAL A 287 27.39 1.08 4.49
N GLU A 288 28.26 1.80 3.78
CA GLU A 288 27.89 2.83 2.82
C GLU A 288 27.76 2.24 1.41
N PRO A 289 26.97 2.84 0.52
CA PRO A 289 27.02 2.51 -0.89
C PRO A 289 28.45 2.66 -1.41
N SER A 290 28.98 1.66 -2.09
CA SER A 290 30.38 1.66 -2.48
C SER A 290 30.59 1.14 -3.89
N GLN A 291 31.80 1.32 -4.41
CA GLN A 291 32.23 0.83 -5.71
C GLN A 291 33.67 0.32 -5.66
N VAL A 292 34.00 -0.63 -6.52
CA VAL A 292 35.35 -1.18 -6.67
C VAL A 292 35.66 -1.34 -8.14
N LYS A 293 36.90 -1.01 -8.53
CA LYS A 293 37.40 -1.18 -9.89
C LYS A 293 38.24 -2.44 -9.94
N VAL A 294 37.84 -3.40 -10.77
CA VAL A 294 38.68 -4.58 -11.07
C VAL A 294 39.78 -4.10 -12.01
N PRO A 295 41.06 -4.15 -11.61
CA PRO A 295 42.16 -3.68 -12.44
C PRO A 295 42.37 -4.58 -13.67
N GLU A 296 43.02 -4.00 -14.68
CA GLU A 296 43.55 -4.72 -15.87
C GLU A 296 44.61 -5.75 -15.48
#